data_AF-A0A531ATI7-F1
#
_entry.id   AF-A0A531ATI7-F1
#
_cell.length_a   1.000
_cell.length_b   1.000
_cell.length_c   1.000
_cell.angle_alpha   90.00
_cell.angle_beta   90.00
_cell.angle_gamma   90.00
#
_symmetry.space_group_name_H-M   'P 1'
#
loop_
_entity.id
_entity.type
_entity.pdbx_description
1 polymer ?
#
loop_
_entity_poly.entity_id
_entity_poly.type
_entity_poly.pdbx_seq_one_letter_code
_entity_poly.pdbx_strand_id
1 'polypeptide(L)'
;MLTNGDRHADSKERLVQWLRDAHAMEEQAETMLSGQIERLENYPEIRDRMNTHLEETRQQAKRLEQCLDWIGDGSSTLKDAGGKLIAFGQNIGGIFA
;
A
#
# COMPACT_ATOMS: atom_id res chain seq x y z
N MET A 1 21.57 23.52 10.33
CA MET A 1 20.40 24.42 10.19
C MET A 1 19.80 24.13 8.82
N LEU A 2 18.77 23.29 8.75
CA LEU A 2 18.20 22.83 7.47
C LEU A 2 17.35 23.93 6.84
N THR A 3 17.51 24.16 5.52
CA THR A 3 16.80 25.22 4.80
C THR A 3 15.33 24.83 4.59
N ASN A 4 14.48 25.79 4.22
CA ASN A 4 13.05 25.52 3.99
C ASN A 4 12.83 24.53 2.83
N GLY A 5 13.74 24.47 1.86
CA GLY A 5 13.69 23.54 0.72
C GLY A 5 13.91 22.07 1.13
N ASP A 6 14.83 21.82 2.07
CA ASP A 6 15.16 20.46 2.52
C ASP A 6 14.00 19.78 3.26
N ARG A 7 13.19 20.55 4.00
CA ARG A 7 12.03 20.04 4.74
C ARG A 7 10.88 19.59 3.84
N HIS A 8 10.69 20.25 2.69
CA HIS A 8 9.64 19.89 1.74
C HIS A 8 9.97 18.62 0.95
N ALA A 9 11.25 18.43 0.60
CA ALA A 9 11.73 17.21 -0.03
C ALA A 9 11.52 15.98 0.87
N ASP A 10 11.92 16.07 2.16
CA ASP A 10 11.72 15.00 3.16
C ASP A 10 10.23 14.65 3.35
N SER A 11 9.35 15.66 3.39
CA SER A 11 7.91 15.44 3.54
C SER A 11 7.29 14.69 2.36
N LYS A 12 7.74 14.99 1.13
CA LYS A 12 7.27 14.30 -0.09
C LYS A 12 7.75 12.84 -0.12
N GLU A 13 9.00 12.59 0.22
CA GLU A 13 9.55 11.24 0.27
C GLU A 13 8.82 10.37 1.29
N ARG A 14 8.56 10.91 2.48
CA ARG A 14 7.78 10.22 3.52
C ARG A 14 6.35 9.93 3.09
N LEU A 15 5.69 10.86 2.38
CA LEU A 15 4.36 10.62 1.83
C LEU A 15 4.37 9.50 0.79
N VAL A 16 5.35 9.50 -0.12
CA VAL A 16 5.50 8.43 -1.13
C VAL A 16 5.73 7.07 -0.47
N GLN A 17 6.58 7.02 0.57
CA GLN A 17 6.80 5.79 1.31
C GLN A 17 5.52 5.28 1.97
N TRP A 18 4.77 6.17 2.64
CA TRP A 18 3.50 5.82 3.27
C TRP A 18 2.48 5.28 2.27
N LEU A 19 2.37 5.91 1.09
CA LEU A 19 1.45 5.46 0.03
C LEU A 19 1.83 4.07 -0.51
N ARG A 20 3.13 3.78 -0.64
CA ARG A 20 3.61 2.45 -1.03
C ARG A 20 3.33 1.39 0.02
N ASP A 21 3.57 1.72 1.29
CA ASP A 21 3.29 0.80 2.40
C ASP A 21 1.79 0.52 2.51
N ALA A 22 0.95 1.55 2.35
CA ALA A 22 -0.51 1.40 2.28
C ALA A 22 -0.94 0.50 1.11
N HIS A 23 -0.38 0.70 -0.09
CA HIS A 23 -0.71 -0.12 -1.26
C HIS A 23 -0.39 -1.61 -1.01
N ALA A 24 0.80 -1.89 -0.48
CA ALA A 24 1.22 -3.25 -0.15
C ALA A 24 0.31 -3.90 0.92
N MET A 25 -0.15 -3.12 1.91
CA MET A 25 -1.11 -3.61 2.90
C MET A 25 -2.46 -3.97 2.28
N GLU A 26 -2.96 -3.18 1.33
CA GLU A 26 -4.22 -3.50 0.63
C GLU A 26 -4.09 -4.76 -0.24
N GLU A 27 -2.98 -4.95 -0.96
CA GLU A 27 -2.73 -6.19 -1.73
C GLU A 27 -2.65 -7.42 -0.82
N GLN A 28 -2.03 -7.29 0.34
CA GLN A 28 -2.01 -8.34 1.35
C GLN A 28 -3.40 -8.63 1.90
N ALA A 29 -4.17 -7.59 2.21
CA ALA A 29 -5.55 -7.71 2.69
C ALA A 29 -6.44 -8.40 1.66
N GLU A 30 -6.30 -8.07 0.37
CA GLU A 30 -7.01 -8.73 -0.72
C GLU A 30 -6.75 -10.25 -0.71
N THR A 31 -5.47 -10.65 -0.63
CA THR A 31 -5.06 -12.05 -0.60
C THR A 31 -5.67 -12.77 0.60
N MET A 32 -5.60 -12.15 1.78
CA MET A 32 -6.15 -12.71 3.01
C MET A 32 -7.67 -12.83 2.98
N LEU A 33 -8.39 -11.82 2.48
CA LEU A 33 -9.84 -11.81 2.40
C LEU A 33 -10.33 -12.85 1.40
N SER A 34 -9.72 -12.93 0.22
CA SER A 34 -10.07 -13.92 -0.80
C SER A 34 -9.96 -15.35 -0.25
N GLY A 35 -8.84 -15.68 0.41
CA GLY A 35 -8.66 -17.00 1.00
C GLY A 35 -9.61 -17.30 2.17
N GLN A 36 -10.04 -16.28 2.93
CA GLN A 36 -11.05 -16.47 3.99
C GLN A 36 -12.45 -16.71 3.41
N ILE A 37 -12.83 -15.98 2.35
CA ILE A 37 -14.12 -16.11 1.67
C ILE A 37 -14.29 -17.52 1.10
N GLU A 38 -13.24 -18.08 0.49
CA GLU A 38 -13.26 -19.44 -0.07
C GLU A 38 -13.61 -20.51 0.97
N ARG A 39 -13.20 -20.32 2.24
CA ARG A 39 -13.46 -21.28 3.33
C ARG A 39 -14.83 -21.14 3.99
N LEU A 40 -15.59 -20.09 3.69
CA LEU A 40 -16.88 -19.81 4.33
C LEU A 40 -18.03 -20.52 3.61
N GLU A 41 -18.23 -21.82 3.84
CA GLU A 41 -19.28 -22.59 3.13
C GLU A 41 -20.69 -22.39 3.70
N ASN A 42 -20.83 -22.24 5.02
CA ASN A 42 -22.13 -22.33 5.71
C ASN A 42 -22.67 -20.99 6.25
N TYR A 43 -22.03 -19.86 5.90
CA TYR A 43 -22.36 -18.54 6.43
C TYR A 43 -22.53 -17.51 5.29
N PRO A 44 -23.64 -17.59 4.53
CA PRO A 44 -23.83 -16.78 3.32
C PRO A 44 -23.82 -15.27 3.60
N GLU A 45 -24.42 -14.83 4.72
CA GLU A 45 -24.44 -13.41 5.08
C GLU A 45 -23.05 -12.86 5.41
N ILE A 46 -22.21 -13.66 6.08
CA ILE A 46 -20.82 -13.27 6.38
C ILE A 46 -20.01 -13.24 5.09
N ARG A 47 -20.17 -14.26 4.24
CA ARG A 47 -19.51 -14.33 2.93
C ARG A 47 -19.83 -13.10 2.08
N ASP A 48 -21.08 -12.65 2.04
CA ASP A 48 -21.50 -11.48 1.26
C ASP A 48 -20.84 -10.18 1.76
N ARG A 49 -20.84 -9.97 3.07
CA ARG A 49 -20.15 -8.83 3.69
C ARG A 49 -18.65 -8.85 3.44
N MET A 50 -18.02 -10.02 3.48
CA MET A 50 -16.60 -10.16 3.17
C MET A 50 -16.28 -9.92 1.70
N ASN A 51 -17.15 -10.33 0.76
CA ASN A 51 -17.01 -9.98 -0.65
C ASN A 51 -17.13 -8.47 -0.88
N THR A 52 -18.06 -7.82 -0.19
CA THR A 52 -18.17 -6.35 -0.22
C THR A 52 -16.86 -5.70 0.25
N HIS A 53 -16.31 -6.17 1.37
CA HIS A 53 -15.04 -5.65 1.88
C HIS A 53 -13.86 -5.94 0.93
N LEU A 54 -13.81 -7.11 0.31
CA LEU A 54 -12.81 -7.46 -0.70
C LEU A 54 -12.83 -6.47 -1.88
N GLU A 55 -14.01 -6.10 -2.36
CA GLU A 55 -14.15 -5.12 -3.44
C GLU A 55 -13.71 -3.72 -2.98
N GLU A 56 -14.05 -3.32 -1.75
CA GLU A 56 -13.58 -2.06 -1.17
C GLU A 56 -12.05 -2.02 -1.09
N THR A 57 -11.41 -3.09 -0.61
CA THR A 57 -9.95 -3.25 -0.53
C THR A 57 -9.29 -3.12 -1.91
N ARG A 58 -9.82 -3.80 -2.93
CA ARG A 58 -9.34 -3.68 -4.32
C ARG A 58 -9.43 -2.25 -4.84
N GLN A 59 -10.56 -1.60 -4.57
CA GLN A 59 -10.79 -0.23 -5.00
C GLN A 59 -9.87 0.76 -4.26
N GLN A 60 -9.51 0.47 -2.99
CA GLN A 60 -8.55 1.25 -2.21
C GLN A 60 -7.13 1.06 -2.73
N ALA A 61 -6.69 -0.17 -3.01
CA ALA A 61 -5.40 -0.47 -3.65
C ALA A 61 -5.24 0.33 -4.95
N LYS A 62 -6.23 0.26 -5.85
CA LYS A 62 -6.22 1.01 -7.12
C LYS A 62 -6.12 2.53 -6.93
N ARG A 63 -6.77 3.09 -5.90
CA ARG A 63 -6.67 4.54 -5.60
C ARG A 63 -5.27 4.91 -5.12
N LEU A 64 -4.64 4.06 -4.31
CA LEU A 64 -3.27 4.27 -3.84
C LEU A 64 -2.27 4.20 -5.00
N GLU A 65 -2.45 3.26 -5.93
CA GLU A 65 -1.68 3.18 -7.18
C GLU A 65 -1.83 4.47 -8.01
N GLN A 66 -3.06 4.93 -8.23
CA GLN A 66 -3.32 6.18 -8.95
C GLN A 66 -2.69 7.41 -8.28
N CYS A 67 -2.68 7.47 -6.94
CA CYS A 67 -2.01 8.54 -6.20
C CYS A 67 -0.49 8.50 -6.41
N LEU A 68 0.12 7.30 -6.41
CA LEU A 68 1.54 7.11 -6.67
C LEU A 68 1.90 7.53 -8.10
N ASP A 69 1.09 7.13 -9.08
CA ASP A 69 1.26 7.51 -10.48
C ASP A 69 1.17 9.03 -10.67
N TRP A 70 0.18 9.67 -10.04
CA TRP A 70 -0.02 11.13 -10.14
C TRP A 70 1.16 11.91 -9.53
N ILE A 71 1.70 11.45 -8.40
CA ILE A 71 2.90 12.03 -7.80
C ILE A 71 4.15 11.80 -8.67
N GLY A 72 4.20 10.68 -9.39
CA GLY A 72 5.24 10.36 -10.37
C GLY A 72 5.18 11.23 -11.63
N ASP A 73 3.99 11.45 -12.19
CA ASP A 73 3.76 12.17 -13.45
C ASP A 73 3.81 13.71 -13.26
N GLY A 74 3.30 14.22 -12.13
CA GLY A 74 3.49 15.62 -11.72
C GLY A 74 4.96 15.97 -11.40
N SER A 75 5.82 14.95 -11.35
CA SER A 75 7.25 15.04 -11.09
C SER A 75 8.05 14.75 -12.36
N SER A 76 8.01 15.66 -13.34
CA SER A 76 8.99 15.72 -14.44
C SER A 76 10.46 15.93 -13.99
N THR A 77 10.76 15.75 -12.70
CA THR A 77 12.08 15.81 -12.07
C THR A 77 12.32 14.61 -11.13
N LEU A 78 11.84 13.42 -11.47
CA LEU A 78 12.27 12.15 -10.84
C LEU A 78 13.41 11.49 -11.64
N LYS A 79 14.29 12.32 -12.20
CA LYS A 79 15.57 11.85 -12.76
C LYS A 79 16.52 11.59 -11.59
N ASP A 80 16.23 10.54 -10.83
CA ASP A 80 17.05 9.91 -9.78
C ASP A 80 16.11 8.86 -9.11
N ALA A 81 15.85 7.68 -9.67
CA ALA A 81 16.73 6.52 -9.64
C ALA A 81 17.46 6.22 -8.31
N GLY A 82 17.12 6.88 -7.19
CA GLY A 82 17.81 6.77 -5.90
C GLY A 82 17.32 5.64 -5.01
N GLY A 83 17.41 4.38 -5.47
CA GLY A 83 17.29 3.18 -4.63
C GLY A 83 15.83 2.78 -4.33
N LYS A 84 15.29 1.66 -4.82
CA LYS A 84 15.69 0.31 -4.37
C LYS A 84 16.30 0.33 -2.96
N LEU A 85 15.52 0.70 -1.95
CA LEU A 85 15.84 0.53 -0.53
C LEU A 85 14.67 -0.25 0.11
N ILE A 86 14.70 -1.58 0.13
CA ILE A 86 15.34 -2.35 1.21
C ILE A 86 14.68 -2.02 2.57
N ALA A 87 13.36 -2.17 2.68
CA ALA A 87 12.68 -2.19 3.98
C ALA A 87 11.54 -3.22 4.07
N PHE A 88 11.31 -4.02 3.02
CA PHE A 88 10.62 -5.31 3.13
C PHE A 88 11.40 -6.33 4.02
N GLY A 89 12.62 -6.01 4.48
CA GLY A 89 13.56 -6.95 5.10
C GLY A 89 13.57 -7.08 6.63
N GLN A 90 12.86 -6.26 7.42
CA GLN A 90 12.92 -6.36 8.90
C GLN A 90 11.61 -6.73 9.61
N ASN A 91 10.43 -6.61 8.98
CA ASN A 91 9.16 -6.78 9.71
C ASN A 91 8.33 -8.04 9.37
N ILE A 92 8.72 -8.86 8.40
CA ILE A 92 7.98 -10.11 8.07
C ILE A 92 8.58 -11.34 8.79
N GLY A 93 9.80 -11.26 9.33
CA GLY A 93 10.50 -12.40 9.95
C GLY A 93 10.21 -12.67 11.44
N GLY A 94 9.39 -11.85 12.12
CA GLY A 94 9.23 -11.88 13.58
C GLY A 94 7.85 -12.25 14.11
N ILE A 95 6.83 -12.42 13.27
CA ILE A 95 5.44 -12.68 13.72
C ILE A 95 5.08 -14.19 13.69
N PHE A 96 6.02 -15.06 13.29
CA PHE A 96 5.86 -16.52 13.33
C PHE A 96 6.91 -17.24 14.22
N ALA A 97 7.43 -16.57 15.26
CA ALA A 97 8.23 -17.18 16.31
C ALA A 97 7.53 -17.08 17.67
#